data_AF-A0AAE3VMR4-F1
#
_entry.id   AF-A0AAE3VMR4-F1
#
_cell.length_a   1.000
_cell.length_b   1.000
_cell.length_c   1.000
_cell.angle_alpha   90.00
_cell.angle_beta   90.00
_cell.angle_gamma   90.00
#
_symmetry.space_group_name_H-M   'P 1'
#
loop_
_entity.id
_entity.type
_entity.pdbx_description
1 polymer ?
#
loop_
_entity_poly.entity_id
_entity_poly.type
_entity_poly.pdbx_seq_one_letter_code
_entity_poly.pdbx_strand_id
1 'polypeptide(L)' 'MEMKDEVRIEAPRDRVYAALNDPDILKDCIPGCDDLFKHSDTELTAKVALKVGR' A
#
# COMPACT_ATOMS: atom_id res chain seq x y z
N MET A 1 -19.36 -2.14 -2.90
CA MET A 1 -19.01 -1.23 -1.80
C MET A 1 -18.07 -0.19 -2.40
N GLU A 2 -18.50 1.06 -2.53
CA GLU A 2 -17.63 2.16 -3.00
C GLU A 2 -17.09 2.88 -1.77
N MET A 3 -15.81 2.65 -1.45
CA MET A 3 -15.08 3.46 -0.48
C MET A 3 -14.33 4.53 -1.28
N LYS A 4 -14.77 5.79 -1.16
CA LYS A 4 -14.04 6.96 -1.64
C LYS A 4 -13.55 7.73 -0.42
N ASP A 5 -12.26 7.68 -0.18
CA ASP A 5 -11.55 8.50 0.78
C ASP A 5 -10.57 9.41 0.05
N GLU A 6 -10.36 10.60 0.59
CA GLU A 6 -9.36 11.55 0.09
C GLU A 6 -8.49 12.05 1.24
N VAL A 7 -7.19 12.15 0.98
CA VAL A 7 -6.21 12.70 1.92
C VAL A 7 -5.28 13.63 1.16
N ARG A 8 -5.03 14.81 1.73
CA ARG A 8 -4.07 15.76 1.18
C ARG A 8 -2.68 15.46 1.74
N ILE A 9 -1.73 15.20 0.86
CA ILE A 9 -0.33 14.95 1.21
C ILE A 9 0.50 16.19 0.84
N GLU A 10 1.24 16.73 1.81
CA GLU A 10 2.13 17.89 1.62
C GLU A 10 3.45 17.47 0.95
N ALA A 11 3.37 16.88 -0.24
CA ALA A 11 4.52 16.47 -1.04
C ALA A 11 4.26 16.67 -2.53
N PRO A 12 5.32 16.81 -3.37
CA PRO A 12 5.17 16.88 -4.81
C PRO A 12 4.45 15.65 -5.36
N ARG A 13 3.57 15.85 -6.36
CA ARG A 13 2.74 14.79 -6.93
C ARG A 13 3.57 13.61 -7.45
N ASP A 14 4.71 13.88 -8.07
CA ASP A 14 5.58 12.82 -8.60
C ASP A 14 6.15 11.93 -7.50
N ARG A 15 6.49 12.50 -6.35
CA ARG A 15 6.96 11.75 -5.18
C ARG A 15 5.84 10.88 -4.60
N VAL A 16 4.63 11.44 -4.48
CA VAL A 16 3.46 10.70 -4.01
C VAL A 16 3.15 9.54 -4.97
N TYR A 17 3.15 9.80 -6.28
CA TYR A 17 2.87 8.79 -7.29
C TYR A 17 3.92 7.67 -7.28
N ALA A 18 5.20 8.01 -7.17
CA ALA A 18 6.27 7.03 -7.02
C ALA A 18 6.08 6.17 -5.77
N ALA A 19 5.78 6.79 -4.62
CA ALA A 19 5.59 6.10 -3.36
C ALA A 19 4.38 5.15 -3.36
N LEU A 20 3.28 5.54 -4.03
CA LEU A 20 2.10 4.68 -4.18
C LEU A 20 2.33 3.43 -5.04
N ASN A 21 3.41 3.40 -5.83
CA ASN A 21 3.79 2.25 -6.65
C ASN A 21 5.05 1.53 -6.12
N ASP A 22 5.58 1.98 -4.98
CA ASP A 22 6.80 1.43 -4.40
C ASP A 22 6.46 0.28 -3.43
N PRO A 23 6.92 -0.95 -3.69
CA PRO A 23 6.56 -2.12 -2.88
C PRO A 23 7.04 -2.02 -1.43
N ASP A 24 8.21 -1.41 -1.18
CA ASP A 24 8.74 -1.29 0.18
C ASP A 24 7.88 -0.31 0.99
N ILE A 25 7.50 0.82 0.37
CA ILE A 25 6.60 1.80 0.99
C ILE A 25 5.21 1.19 1.22
N LEU A 26 4.68 0.46 0.24
CA LEU A 26 3.39 -0.21 0.36
C LEU A 26 3.38 -1.23 1.50
N LYS A 27 4.46 -2.01 1.66
CA LYS A 27 4.61 -2.97 2.76
C LYS A 27 4.55 -2.30 4.13
N ASP A 28 5.24 -1.17 4.30
CA ASP A 28 5.21 -0.38 5.54
C ASP A 28 3.84 0.25 5.82
N CYS A 29 3.11 0.64 4.77
CA CYS A 29 1.82 1.30 4.91
C CYS A 29 0.66 0.33 5.19
N ILE A 30 0.77 -0.94 4.80
CA ILE A 30 -0.30 -1.93 4.96
C ILE A 30 -0.20 -2.58 6.36
N PRO A 31 -1.16 -2.31 7.27
CA PRO A 31 -1.09 -2.83 8.63
C PRO A 31 -1.13 -4.36 8.65
N GLY A 32 -0.13 -4.98 9.26
CA GLY A 32 -0.01 -6.44 9.33
C GLY A 32 0.51 -7.09 8.05
N CYS A 33 1.08 -6.33 7.11
CA CYS A 33 1.74 -6.90 5.94
C CYS A 33 3.08 -7.54 6.34
N ASP A 34 3.13 -8.87 6.32
CA ASP A 34 4.36 -9.64 6.60
C ASP A 34 5.27 -9.68 5.37
N ASP A 35 4.66 -9.87 4.18
CA ASP A 35 5.37 -10.02 2.91
C ASP A 35 4.61 -9.36 1.76
N LEU A 36 5.37 -8.79 0.82
CA LEU A 36 4.85 -8.20 -0.40
C LEU A 36 5.69 -8.68 -1.59
N PHE A 37 5.05 -9.35 -2.54
CA PHE A 37 5.67 -9.93 -3.72
C PHE A 37 5.25 -9.15 -4.96
N LYS A 38 6.21 -8.52 -5.65
CA LYS A 38 5.97 -7.91 -6.96
C LYS A 38 6.16 -8.95 -8.05
N HIS A 39 5.09 -9.30 -8.77
CA HIS A 39 5.13 -10.25 -9.89
C HIS A 39 5.41 -9.56 -11.22
N SER A 40 4.91 -8.33 -11.39
CA SER A 40 5.14 -7.49 -12.57
C SER A 40 4.99 -6.01 -12.21
N ASP A 41 5.14 -5.10 -13.17
CA ASP A 41 4.94 -3.66 -12.93
C ASP A 41 3.50 -3.29 -12.52
N THR A 42 2.53 -4.16 -12.78
CA THR A 42 1.11 -3.92 -12.46
C THR A 42 0.52 -4.97 -11.53
N GLU A 43 1.31 -5.94 -11.06
CA GLU A 43 0.81 -7.05 -10.23
C GLU A 43 1.66 -7.24 -8.97
N LEU A 44 1.02 -7.07 -7.82
CA LEU A 44 1.60 -7.17 -6.48
C LEU A 44 0.70 -8.06 -5.61
N THR A 45 1.31 -9.01 -4.90
CA THR A 45 0.63 -9.89 -3.94
C THR A 45 1.10 -9.56 -2.53
N ALA A 46 0.20 -9.12 -1.67
CA ALA A 46 0.49 -8.84 -0.26
C ALA A 46 -0.02 -9.98 0.64
N LYS A 47 0.83 -10.48 1.54
CA LYS A 47 0.45 -11.37 2.63
C LYS A 47 0.24 -10.56 3.89
N VAL A 48 -1.00 -10.47 4.34
CA VAL A 48 -1.39 -9.65 5.49
C VAL A 48 -1.93 -10.55 6.60
N ALA A 49 -1.28 -10.54 7.76
CA ALA A 49 -1.77 -11.15 8.99
C ALA A 49 -2.71 -10.20 9.72
N LEU A 50 -4.01 -10.30 9.42
CA LEU A 50 -5.04 -9.58 10.14
C LEU A 50 -5.33 -10.28 11.48
N LYS A 51 -4.93 -9.68 12.60
CA LYS A 51 -5.43 -10.07 13.92
C LYS A 51 -6.86 -9.57 14.08
N VAL A 52 -7.83 -10.37 13.63
CA VAL A 52 -9.26 -10.11 13.86
C VAL A 52 -9.63 -10.64 15.24
N GLY A 53 -9.79 -9.74 16.23
CA GLY A 53 -10.41 -10.10 17.52
C GLY A 53 -9.93 -9.30 18.73
N ARG A 54 -10.81 -8.42 19.24
CA ARG A 54 -11.18 -8.40 20.65
C ARG A 54 -12.69 -8.18 20.75
#